data_AF-A0A1Q9MYC0-F1
#
_entry.id   AF-A0A1Q9MYC0-F1
#
_cell.length_a   1.000
_cell.length_b   1.000
_cell.length_c   1.000
_cell.angle_alpha   90.00
_cell.angle_beta   90.00
_cell.angle_gamma   90.00
#
_symmetry.space_group_name_H-M   'P 1'
#
loop_
_entity.id
_entity.type
_entity.pdbx_description
1 polymer ?
#
loop_
_entity_poly.entity_id
_entity_poly.type
_entity_poly.pdbx_seq_one_letter_code
_entity_poly.pdbx_strand_id
1 'polypeptide(L)'
;MLFVRDIQQLKAIVKQGRTLIDAHLLRTSIPLPKGIAFNGHDKCIIKKQHIRYDPVQERLFINENEYWKGITSETWDSYIGGWPVLSHWLSERDGQKIGDVGQQNFERILRALIVAQDCVIRIKKLLAG
;
A
#
# COMPACT_ATOMS: atom_id res chain seq x y z
N MET A 1 24.49 -16.35 -3.65
CA MET A 1 23.12 -16.80 -3.97
C MET A 1 22.56 -17.45 -2.70
N LEU A 2 21.48 -16.91 -2.13
CA LEU A 2 20.89 -17.46 -0.90
C LEU A 2 19.95 -18.61 -1.29
N PHE A 3 20.11 -19.76 -0.65
CA PHE A 3 19.29 -20.95 -0.88
C PHE A 3 18.53 -21.31 0.40
N VAL A 4 17.40 -22.01 0.21
CA VAL A 4 16.68 -22.62 1.31
C VAL A 4 17.51 -23.78 1.88
N ARG A 5 17.64 -23.83 3.20
CA ARG A 5 18.50 -24.72 3.98
C ARG A 5 17.78 -25.97 4.46
N ASP A 6 16.51 -25.84 4.82
CA ASP A 6 15.71 -26.94 5.34
C ASP A 6 14.21 -26.78 5.02
N ILE A 7 13.45 -27.85 5.29
CA ILE A 7 12.01 -27.93 5.03
C ILE A 7 11.21 -26.92 5.88
N GLN A 8 11.66 -26.58 7.09
CA GLN A 8 10.95 -25.62 7.94
C GLN A 8 11.07 -24.20 7.38
N GLN A 9 12.27 -23.82 6.95
CA GLN A 9 12.50 -22.56 6.25
C GLN A 9 11.70 -22.50 4.93
N LEU A 10 11.66 -23.60 4.17
CA LEU A 10 10.82 -23.69 2.95
C LEU A 10 9.34 -23.45 3.27
N LYS A 11 8.79 -24.14 4.28
CA LYS A 11 7.39 -23.98 4.69
C LYS A 11 7.07 -22.55 5.11
N ALA A 12 8.00 -21.90 5.83
CA ALA A 12 7.84 -20.50 6.23
C ALA A 12 7.81 -19.56 5.01
N ILE A 13 8.68 -19.78 4.02
CA ILE A 13 8.70 -19.00 2.77
C ILE A 13 7.42 -19.24 1.95
N VAL A 14 6.98 -20.49 1.81
CA VAL A 14 5.72 -20.83 1.10
C VAL A 14 4.53 -20.11 1.73
N LYS A 15 4.47 -20.04 3.06
CA LYS A 15 3.42 -19.29 3.77
C LYS A 15 3.44 -17.81 3.40
N GLN A 16 4.63 -17.18 3.38
CA GLN A 16 4.76 -15.79 2.95
C GLN A 16 4.38 -15.60 1.47
N GLY A 17 4.79 -16.52 0.60
CA GLY A 17 4.42 -16.51 -0.82
C GLY A 17 2.91 -16.57 -1.03
N ARG A 18 2.20 -17.38 -0.24
CA ARG A 18 0.73 -17.41 -0.29
C ARG A 18 0.12 -16.07 0.10
N THR A 19 0.57 -15.49 1.21
CA THR A 19 0.11 -14.16 1.65
C THR A 19 0.41 -13.08 0.61
N LEU A 20 1.57 -13.15 -0.05
CA LEU A 20 1.94 -12.23 -1.13
C LEU A 20 1.00 -12.35 -2.33
N ILE A 21 0.64 -13.56 -2.75
CA ILE A 21 -0.36 -13.81 -3.82
C ILE A 21 -1.71 -13.22 -3.43
N ASP A 22 -2.19 -13.49 -2.22
CA ASP A 22 -3.49 -13.01 -1.76
C ASP A 22 -3.51 -11.47 -1.66
N ALA A 23 -2.39 -10.84 -1.29
CA ALA A 23 -2.23 -9.39 -1.31
C ALA A 23 -2.34 -8.81 -2.75
N HIS A 24 -1.62 -9.37 -3.72
CA HIS A 24 -1.65 -8.90 -5.12
C HIS A 24 -3.01 -9.09 -5.81
N LEU A 25 -3.79 -10.06 -5.36
CA LEU A 25 -5.17 -10.26 -5.82
C LEU A 25 -6.19 -9.38 -5.07
N LEU A 26 -5.73 -8.49 -4.17
CA LEU A 26 -6.56 -7.68 -3.28
C LEU A 26 -7.55 -8.53 -2.44
N ARG A 27 -7.13 -9.75 -2.06
CA ARG A 27 -7.89 -10.74 -1.27
C ARG A 27 -7.44 -10.82 0.19
N THR A 28 -6.41 -10.07 0.57
CA THR A 28 -5.94 -10.02 1.96
C THR A 28 -6.99 -9.44 2.90
N SER A 29 -7.23 -10.12 4.02
CA SER A 29 -8.10 -9.68 5.11
C SER A 29 -7.35 -8.97 6.25
N ILE A 30 -6.02 -8.86 6.16
CA ILE A 30 -5.17 -8.25 7.19
C ILE A 30 -5.58 -6.77 7.36
N PRO A 31 -5.97 -6.28 8.55
CA PRO A 31 -6.39 -4.89 8.77
C PRO A 31 -5.29 -3.89 8.42
N LEU A 32 -5.69 -2.69 7.98
CA LEU A 32 -4.75 -1.57 7.91
C LEU A 32 -4.19 -1.25 9.31
N PRO A 33 -2.94 -0.81 9.42
CA PRO A 33 -2.37 -0.31 10.67
C PRO A 33 -3.23 0.79 11.32
N LYS A 34 -3.28 0.81 12.66
CA LYS A 34 -4.15 1.71 13.47
C LYS A 34 -3.89 3.22 13.31
N GLY A 35 -2.93 3.63 12.48
CA GLY A 35 -2.65 5.05 12.17
C GLY A 35 -3.20 5.52 10.83
N ILE A 36 -3.54 4.60 9.93
CA ILE A 36 -4.00 4.95 8.57
C ILE A 36 -5.48 5.30 8.60
N ALA A 37 -5.81 6.51 8.15
CA ALA A 37 -7.18 6.94 7.97
C ALA A 37 -7.28 8.07 6.95
N PHE A 38 -8.43 8.17 6.29
CA PHE A 38 -8.75 9.28 5.42
C PHE A 38 -9.24 10.48 6.25
N ASN A 39 -8.66 11.65 6.00
CA ASN A 39 -9.12 12.94 6.50
C ASN A 39 -9.76 13.67 5.31
N GLY A 40 -11.08 13.55 5.21
CA GLY A 40 -11.88 14.21 4.21
C GLY A 40 -13.37 14.01 4.45
N HIS A 41 -14.17 14.47 3.51
CA HIS A 41 -15.63 14.43 3.58
C HIS A 41 -16.24 13.82 2.32
N ASP A 42 -17.55 13.60 2.35
CA ASP A 42 -18.30 12.92 1.29
C ASP A 42 -18.13 13.53 -0.11
N LYS A 43 -17.90 14.85 -0.21
CA LYS A 43 -17.72 15.58 -1.47
C LYS A 43 -16.27 15.76 -1.95
N CYS A 44 -15.29 15.07 -1.36
CA CYS A 44 -13.89 15.18 -1.79
C CYS A 44 -13.71 14.84 -3.27
N ILE A 45 -13.05 15.74 -3.99
CA ILE A 45 -12.67 15.58 -5.40
C ILE A 45 -11.16 15.41 -5.47
N ILE A 46 -10.70 14.41 -6.20
CA ILE A 46 -9.28 14.23 -6.49
C ILE A 46 -8.83 15.29 -7.49
N LYS A 47 -7.71 15.97 -7.19
CA LYS A 47 -7.11 17.00 -8.05
C LYS A 47 -5.67 16.67 -8.31
N LYS A 48 -5.36 16.23 -9.53
CA LYS A 48 -4.04 15.72 -9.91
C LYS A 48 -2.92 16.70 -9.63
N GLN A 49 -3.14 18.00 -9.87
CA GLN A 49 -2.13 19.03 -9.63
C GLN A 49 -1.81 19.26 -8.13
N HIS A 50 -2.62 18.72 -7.23
CA HIS A 50 -2.46 18.84 -5.78
C HIS A 50 -2.14 17.49 -5.11
N ILE A 51 -1.96 16.41 -5.88
CA ILE A 51 -1.46 15.15 -5.33
C ILE A 51 -0.03 15.37 -4.84
N ARG A 52 0.19 15.28 -3.54
CA ARG A 52 1.51 15.45 -2.91
C ARG A 52 1.62 14.64 -1.64
N TYR A 53 2.84 14.25 -1.31
CA TYR A 53 3.15 13.54 -0.09
C TYR A 53 4.00 14.41 0.84
N ASP A 54 3.60 14.47 2.11
CA ASP A 54 4.36 15.08 3.19
C ASP A 54 5.00 13.96 4.05
N PRO A 55 6.32 13.75 3.95
CA PRO A 55 7.01 12.69 4.70
C PRO A 55 7.14 13.02 6.19
N VAL A 56 7.08 14.29 6.60
CA VAL A 56 7.22 14.68 8.00
C VAL A 56 5.94 14.35 8.77
N GLN A 57 4.78 14.58 8.15
CA GLN A 57 3.49 14.29 8.76
C GLN A 57 2.88 12.95 8.32
N GLU A 58 3.53 12.23 7.41
CA GLU A 58 3.04 11.00 6.78
C GLU A 58 1.66 11.18 6.12
N ARG A 59 1.51 12.25 5.32
CA ARG A 59 0.24 12.63 4.70
C ARG A 59 0.30 12.56 3.18
N LEU A 60 -0.62 11.83 2.58
CA LEU A 60 -0.85 11.82 1.13
C LEU A 60 -2.08 12.66 0.81
N PHE A 61 -1.85 13.86 0.30
CA PHE A 61 -2.89 14.77 -0.14
C PHE A 61 -3.43 14.36 -1.51
N ILE A 62 -4.75 14.42 -1.66
CA ILE A 62 -5.45 14.23 -2.95
C ILE A 62 -5.94 15.53 -3.56
N ASN A 63 -5.96 16.59 -2.77
CA ASN A 63 -6.21 17.98 -3.15
C ASN A 63 -5.56 18.91 -2.10
N GLU A 64 -5.95 20.18 -2.05
CA GLU A 64 -5.35 21.16 -1.12
C GLU A 64 -5.51 20.77 0.36
N ASN A 65 -6.64 20.15 0.73
CA ASN A 65 -7.07 20.01 2.11
C ASN A 65 -7.17 18.56 2.58
N GLU A 66 -7.60 17.64 1.71
CA GLU A 66 -7.94 16.28 2.08
C GLU A 66 -6.82 15.29 1.74
N TYR A 67 -6.62 14.35 2.65
CA TYR A 67 -5.46 13.46 2.64
C TYR A 67 -5.72 12.15 3.36
N TRP A 68 -4.92 11.14 3.10
CA TRP A 68 -4.71 10.04 4.04
C TRP A 68 -3.54 10.33 4.96
N LYS A 69 -3.69 10.04 6.25
CA LYS A 69 -2.60 10.08 7.24
C LYS A 69 -2.01 8.69 7.48
N GLY A 70 -0.80 8.65 8.06
CA GLY A 70 -0.13 7.42 8.48
C GLY A 70 0.41 6.58 7.32
N ILE A 71 0.55 7.18 6.13
CA ILE A 71 1.18 6.53 5.00
C ILE A 71 2.68 6.77 5.12
N THR A 72 3.45 5.71 5.35
CA THR A 72 4.91 5.78 5.46
C THR A 72 5.52 6.13 4.10
N SER A 73 6.75 6.67 4.10
CA SER A 73 7.45 6.99 2.86
C SER A 73 7.73 5.73 2.04
N GLU A 74 8.00 4.60 2.70
CA GLU A 74 8.15 3.29 2.03
C GLU A 74 6.87 2.85 1.32
N THR A 75 5.68 3.06 1.92
CA THR A 75 4.42 2.73 1.25
C THR A 75 4.11 3.72 0.13
N TRP A 76 4.41 5.02 0.30
CA TRP A 76 4.27 6.03 -0.75
C TRP A 76 5.15 5.72 -1.98
N ASP A 77 6.42 5.40 -1.74
CA ASP A 77 7.43 5.06 -2.76
C ASP A 77 7.31 3.61 -3.24
N SER A 78 6.09 3.06 -3.29
CA SER A 78 5.83 1.71 -3.82
C SER A 78 5.76 1.73 -5.34
N TYR A 79 6.60 0.90 -5.97
CA TYR A 79 6.64 0.72 -7.42
C TYR A 79 6.34 -0.72 -7.84
N ILE A 80 5.57 -0.87 -8.91
CA ILE A 80 5.40 -2.14 -9.63
C ILE A 80 5.71 -1.90 -11.11
N GLY A 81 6.74 -2.57 -11.64
CA GLY A 81 7.15 -2.39 -13.04
C GLY A 81 7.54 -0.96 -13.41
N GLY A 82 8.05 -0.18 -12.46
CA GLY A 82 8.42 1.24 -12.66
C GLY A 82 7.28 2.24 -12.43
N TRP A 83 6.06 1.78 -12.16
CA TRP A 83 4.92 2.67 -11.89
C TRP A 83 4.75 2.96 -10.40
N PRO A 84 4.73 4.24 -9.98
CA PRO A 84 4.42 4.62 -8.60
C PRO A 84 2.94 4.37 -8.33
N VAL A 85 2.63 3.29 -7.61
CA VAL A 85 1.28 2.71 -7.57
C VAL A 85 0.23 3.71 -7.05
N LEU A 86 0.52 4.37 -5.92
CA LEU A 86 -0.44 5.26 -5.27
C LEU A 86 -0.64 6.57 -6.04
N SER A 87 0.45 7.21 -6.49
CA SER A 87 0.35 8.46 -7.24
C SER A 87 -0.33 8.24 -8.60
N HIS A 88 0.01 7.14 -9.29
CA HIS A 88 -0.62 6.79 -10.56
C HIS A 88 -2.12 6.54 -10.37
N TRP A 89 -2.52 5.72 -9.38
CA TRP A 89 -3.94 5.43 -9.11
C TRP A 89 -4.76 6.69 -8.86
N LEU A 90 -4.22 7.65 -8.10
CA LEU A 90 -4.89 8.92 -7.85
C LEU A 90 -4.96 9.78 -9.11
N SER A 91 -3.87 9.85 -9.89
CA SER A 91 -3.81 10.70 -11.08
C SER A 91 -4.78 10.27 -12.19
N GLU A 92 -5.08 8.97 -12.30
CA GLU A 92 -6.08 8.43 -13.25
C GLU A 92 -7.53 8.79 -12.87
N ARG A 93 -7.73 9.35 -11.68
CA ARG A 93 -9.05 9.73 -11.14
C ARG A 93 -9.20 11.24 -10.97
N ASP A 94 -8.39 12.01 -11.68
CA ASP A 94 -8.48 13.46 -11.65
C ASP A 94 -9.91 13.95 -11.97
N GLY A 95 -10.38 14.91 -11.17
CA GLY A 95 -11.73 15.48 -11.30
C GLY A 95 -12.86 14.58 -10.79
N GLN A 96 -12.59 13.34 -10.37
CA GLN A 96 -13.60 12.43 -9.85
C GLN A 96 -13.79 12.61 -8.34
N LYS A 97 -15.03 12.43 -7.86
CA LYS A 97 -15.32 12.28 -6.44
C LYS A 97 -14.77 10.94 -5.96
N ILE A 98 -14.05 10.94 -4.84
CA ILE A 98 -13.51 9.70 -4.27
C ILE A 98 -14.65 8.76 -3.83
N GLY A 99 -15.58 9.28 -3.02
CA GLY A 99 -16.68 8.52 -2.44
C GLY A 99 -16.25 7.30 -1.61
N ASP A 100 -17.21 6.63 -1.01
CA ASP A 100 -16.95 5.49 -0.12
C ASP A 100 -16.29 4.33 -0.86
N VAL A 101 -16.72 4.05 -2.09
CA VAL A 101 -16.18 2.96 -2.92
C VAL A 101 -14.74 3.25 -3.34
N GLY A 102 -14.43 4.49 -3.73
CA GLY A 102 -13.07 4.89 -4.09
C GLY A 102 -12.14 4.84 -2.88
N GLN A 103 -12.61 5.30 -1.72
CA GLN A 103 -11.86 5.20 -0.47
C GLN A 103 -11.57 3.74 -0.10
N GLN A 104 -12.59 2.88 -0.11
CA GLN A 104 -12.43 1.45 0.19
C GLN A 104 -11.46 0.77 -0.79
N ASN A 105 -11.54 1.10 -2.08
CA ASN A 105 -10.63 0.57 -3.08
C ASN A 105 -9.18 1.04 -2.84
N PHE A 106 -8.98 2.32 -2.53
CA PHE A 106 -7.67 2.85 -2.21
C PHE A 106 -7.08 2.18 -0.96
N GLU A 107 -7.88 2.03 0.09
CA GLU A 107 -7.48 1.35 1.34
C GLU A 107 -7.15 -0.13 1.13
N ARG A 108 -7.83 -0.82 0.19
CA ARG A 108 -7.48 -2.19 -0.22
C ARG A 108 -6.12 -2.24 -0.92
N ILE A 109 -5.81 -1.24 -1.75
CA ILE A 109 -4.50 -1.13 -2.41
C ILE A 109 -3.40 -0.84 -1.39
N LEU A 110 -3.59 0.14 -0.50
CA LEU A 110 -2.65 0.42 0.59
C LEU A 110 -2.33 -0.82 1.40
N ARG A 111 -3.38 -1.56 1.80
CA ARG A 111 -3.25 -2.81 2.54
C ARG A 111 -2.45 -3.87 1.78
N ALA A 112 -2.73 -4.03 0.49
CA ALA A 112 -1.99 -4.96 -0.34
C ALA A 112 -0.51 -4.61 -0.45
N LEU A 113 -0.17 -3.33 -0.62
CA LEU A 113 1.21 -2.86 -0.68
C LEU A 113 1.95 -3.12 0.64
N ILE A 114 1.36 -2.73 1.77
CA ILE A 114 1.96 -2.92 3.11
C ILE A 114 2.19 -4.40 3.38
N VAL A 115 1.18 -5.25 3.13
CA VAL A 115 1.30 -6.70 3.33
C VAL A 115 2.36 -7.30 2.41
N ALA A 116 2.42 -6.86 1.15
CA ALA A 116 3.42 -7.34 0.21
C ALA A 116 4.84 -6.97 0.65
N GLN A 117 5.06 -5.73 1.09
CA GLN A 117 6.34 -5.25 1.64
C GLN A 117 6.76 -6.09 2.85
N ASP A 118 5.86 -6.29 3.81
CA ASP A 118 6.09 -7.13 4.98
C ASP A 118 6.48 -8.57 4.62
N CYS A 119 5.78 -9.17 3.65
CA CYS A 119 6.10 -10.52 3.17
C CYS A 119 7.50 -10.57 2.56
N VAL A 120 7.86 -9.60 1.72
CA VAL A 120 9.20 -9.53 1.10
C VAL A 120 10.28 -9.37 2.17
N ILE A 121 10.07 -8.50 3.16
CA ILE A 121 11.00 -8.31 4.28
C ILE A 121 11.17 -9.62 5.06
N ARG A 122 10.07 -10.33 5.35
CA ARG A 122 10.11 -11.63 6.06
C ARG A 122 10.82 -12.70 5.26
N ILE A 123 10.57 -12.79 3.95
CA ILE A 123 11.27 -13.73 3.06
C ILE A 123 12.77 -13.43 3.05
N LYS A 124 13.18 -12.17 2.92
CA LYS A 124 14.59 -11.77 2.97
C LYS A 124 15.24 -12.18 4.30
N LYS A 125 14.59 -11.93 5.43
CA LYS A 125 15.08 -12.35 6.76
C LYS A 125 15.20 -13.86 6.88
N LEU A 126 14.19 -14.60 6.40
CA LEU A 126 14.21 -16.06 6.39
C LEU A 126 15.39 -16.60 5.58
N LEU A 127 15.73 -15.99 4.44
CA LEU A 127 16.84 -16.42 3.59
C LEU A 127 18.23 -16.00 4.10
N ALA A 128 18.32 -14.93 4.89
CA ALA A 128 19.58 -14.39 5.39
C ALA A 128 20.05 -15.01 6.71
N GLY A 129 19.11 -15.40 7.57
CA GLY A 129 19.39 -16.16 8.79
C GLY A 129 19.70 -17.59 8.47
#